data_AF-A0A101WX79-F1
#
_entry.id   AF-A0A101WX79-F1
#
_cell.length_a   1.000
_cell.length_b   1.000
_cell.length_c   1.000
_cell.angle_alpha   90.00
_cell.angle_beta   90.00
_cell.angle_gamma   90.00
#
_symmetry.space_group_name_H-M   'P 1'
#
loop_
_entity.id
_entity.type
_entity.pdbx_description
1 polymer ?
#
loop_
_entity_poly.entity_id
_entity_poly.type
_entity_poly.pdbx_seq_one_letter_code
_entity_poly.pdbx_strand_id
1 'polypeptide(L)' 'MGGGHAGVVGLLLKRGADPDVGDQEGKKPLHIVAQLGRAELAELLIRYGAGPKAGDNNR' A
#
# COMPACT_ATOMS: atom_id res chain seq x y z
N MET A 1 7.55 -5.03 19.78
CA MET A 1 6.77 -3.81 19.51
C MET A 1 6.62 -3.65 18.00
N GLY A 2 5.52 -4.10 17.41
CA GLY A 2 5.36 -4.18 15.94
C GLY A 2 4.17 -3.41 15.36
N GLY A 3 3.46 -2.62 16.17
CA GLY A 3 2.14 -2.06 15.82
C GLY A 3 2.14 -0.71 15.09
N GLY A 4 3.26 -0.01 14.97
CA GLY A 4 3.28 1.39 14.51
C GLY A 4 2.91 1.62 13.04
N HIS A 5 3.18 0.67 12.16
CA HIS A 5 3.08 0.89 10.71
C HIS A 5 1.63 1.00 10.20
N ALA A 6 0.67 0.33 10.85
CA ALA A 6 -0.71 0.31 10.37
C ALA A 6 -1.42 1.66 10.52
N GLY A 7 -1.22 2.32 11.67
CA GLY A 7 -1.78 3.64 11.94
C GLY A 7 -1.21 4.71 11.01
N VAL A 8 0.08 4.62 10.69
CA VAL A 8 0.76 5.57 9.79
C VAL A 8 0.24 5.45 8.36
N VAL A 9 0.09 4.22 7.84
CA VAL A 9 -0.48 3.98 6.49
C VAL A 9 -1.90 4.56 6.41
N GLY A 10 -2.76 4.28 7.39
CA GLY A 10 -4.12 4.83 7.40
C GLY A 10 -4.17 6.36 7.48
N LEU A 11 -3.24 6.99 8.22
CA LEU A 11 -3.14 8.44 8.29
C LEU A 11 -2.73 9.04 6.93
N LEU A 12 -1.73 8.45 6.26
CA LEU A 12 -1.26 8.89 4.95
C LEU A 12 -2.37 8.81 3.91
N LEU A 13 -3.08 7.68 3.84
CA LEU A 13 -4.22 7.49 2.93
C LEU A 13 -5.34 8.51 3.19
N LYS A 14 -5.65 8.78 4.47
CA LYS A 14 -6.60 9.84 4.85
C LYS A 14 -6.17 11.24 4.42
N ARG A 15 -4.87 11.50 4.28
CA ARG A 15 -4.34 12.79 3.81
C ARG A 15 -4.28 12.87 2.28
N GLY A 16 -4.81 11.89 1.57
CA GLY A 16 -4.79 11.84 0.11
C GLY A 16 -3.48 11.32 -0.46
N ALA A 17 -2.70 10.57 0.32
CA ALA A 17 -1.57 9.83 -0.23
C ALA A 17 -2.10 8.78 -1.22
N ASP A 18 -1.47 8.72 -2.38
CA ASP A 18 -1.81 7.75 -3.40
C ASP A 18 -1.36 6.34 -2.94
N PRO A 19 -2.29 5.39 -2.75
CA PRO A 19 -1.97 4.04 -2.33
C PRO A 19 -1.26 3.20 -3.40
N ASP A 20 -1.15 3.72 -4.63
CA ASP A 20 -0.63 3.01 -5.79
C ASP A 20 0.78 3.51 -6.20
N VAL A 21 1.28 4.57 -5.56
CA VAL A 21 2.64 5.09 -5.76
C VAL A 21 3.66 4.13 -5.16
N GLY A 22 4.53 3.60 -6.02
CA GLY A 22 5.66 2.77 -5.63
C GLY A 22 6.86 3.58 -5.12
N ASP A 23 7.76 2.90 -4.41
CA ASP A 23 9.06 3.46 -4.05
C ASP A 23 10.02 3.58 -5.26
N GLN A 24 11.27 3.98 -5.01
CA GLN A 24 12.32 4.09 -6.03
C GLN A 24 12.65 2.75 -6.72
N GLU A 25 12.28 1.62 -6.11
CA GLU A 25 12.42 0.28 -6.68
C GLU A 25 11.16 -0.18 -7.43
N GLY A 26 10.14 0.68 -7.53
CA GLY A 26 8.84 0.36 -8.12
C GLY A 26 7.96 -0.53 -7.24
N LYS A 27 8.32 -0.74 -5.97
CA LYS A 27 7.51 -1.56 -5.05
C LYS A 27 6.30 -0.75 -4.59
N LYS A 28 5.12 -1.18 -5.00
CA LYS A 28 3.85 -0.64 -4.53
C LYS A 28 3.62 -0.96 -3.05
N PRO A 29 2.86 -0.12 -2.31
CA PRO A 29 2.51 -0.36 -0.91
C PRO A 29 1.90 -1.74 -0.68
N LEU A 30 1.09 -2.23 -1.63
CA LEU A 30 0.50 -3.57 -1.61
C LEU A 30 1.53 -4.71 -1.56
N HIS A 31 2.66 -4.58 -2.27
CA HIS A 31 3.74 -5.57 -2.22
C HIS A 31 4.42 -5.57 -0.85
N ILE A 32 4.67 -4.39 -0.29
CA ILE A 32 5.33 -4.26 1.00
C ILE A 32 4.47 -4.90 2.09
N VAL A 33 3.16 -4.61 2.12
CA VAL A 33 2.27 -5.20 3.14
C VAL A 33 2.03 -6.69 2.93
N ALA A 34 2.08 -7.18 1.67
CA ALA A 34 2.02 -8.60 1.35
C ALA A 34 3.27 -9.34 1.85
N GLN A 35 4.46 -8.79 1.63
CA GLN A 35 5.72 -9.35 2.17
C GLN A 35 5.74 -9.37 3.70
N LEU A 36 5.12 -8.38 4.34
CA LEU A 36 4.99 -8.30 5.79
C LEU A 36 3.88 -9.22 6.35
N GLY A 37 3.09 -9.88 5.50
CA GLY A 37 1.96 -10.72 5.90
C GLY A 37 0.83 -9.95 6.58
N ARG A 38 0.69 -8.65 6.30
CA ARG A 38 -0.28 -7.76 6.97
C ARG A 38 -1.56 -7.64 6.14
N ALA A 39 -2.41 -8.65 6.24
CA ALA A 39 -3.69 -8.69 5.53
C ALA A 39 -4.57 -7.44 5.80
N GLU A 40 -4.61 -6.95 7.05
CA GLU A 40 -5.38 -5.76 7.41
C GLU A 40 -4.93 -4.50 6.63
N LEU A 41 -3.62 -4.36 6.38
CA LEU A 41 -3.10 -3.24 5.61
C LEU A 41 -3.33 -3.39 4.12
N ALA A 42 -3.26 -4.62 3.61
CA ALA A 42 -3.61 -4.91 2.23
C ALA A 42 -5.08 -4.54 1.97
N GLU A 43 -5.98 -4.92 2.87
CA GLU A 43 -7.40 -4.57 2.75
C GLU A 43 -7.63 -3.05 2.85
N LEU A 44 -6.92 -2.37 3.76
CA LEU A 44 -6.99 -0.92 3.87
C LEU A 44 -6.55 -0.24 2.57
N LEU A 45 -5.40 -0.62 2.01
CA LEU A 45 -4.90 -0.07 0.75
C LEU A 45 -5.89 -0.30 -0.40
N ILE A 46 -6.43 -1.51 -0.54
CA ILE A 46 -7.43 -1.85 -1.56
C ILE A 46 -8.69 -0.98 -1.40
N ARG A 47 -9.17 -0.76 -0.18
CA ARG A 47 -10.32 0.11 0.10
C ARG A 47 -10.10 1.57 -0.32
N TYR A 48 -8.84 2.03 -0.31
CA TYR A 48 -8.46 3.36 -0.79
C TYR A 48 -8.13 3.40 -2.29
N GLY A 49 -8.27 2.29 -3.02
CA GLY A 49 -8.06 2.23 -4.46
C GLY A 49 -6.70 1.68 -4.90
N ALA A 50 -5.92 1.06 -3.99
CA ALA A 50 -4.68 0.39 -4.37
C ALA A 50 -4.97 -0.77 -5.34
N GLY A 51 -4.35 -0.73 -6.51
CA GLY A 51 -4.47 -1.80 -7.49
C GLY A 51 -3.58 -3.00 -7.14
N PRO A 52 -4.07 -4.25 -7.24
CA PRO A 52 -3.22 -5.43 -7.09
C PRO A 52 -2.20 -5.59 -8.23
N LYS A 53 -2.37 -4.86 -9.34
CA LYS A 53 -1.46 -4.89 -10.48
C LYS A 53 -0.36 -3.86 -10.31
N ALA A 54 0.83 -4.33 -9.94
CA ALA A 54 2.05 -3.58 -10.16
C ALA A 54 2.45 -3.62 -11.63
N GLY A 55 2.29 -2.48 -12.30
CA GLY A 55 2.91 -2.23 -13.60
C GLY A 55 2.45 -3.20 -14.69
N ASP A 56 1.27 -2.96 -15.24
CA ASP A 56 1.09 -3.15 -16.68
C ASP A 56 0.73 -1.80 -17.29
N ASN A 57 1.63 -0.81 -17.15
CA ASN A 57 1.61 0.33 -18.06
C ASN A 57 2.14 -0.14 -19.43
N ASN A 58 1.32 -0.94 -20.11
CA ASN A 58 1.40 -1.15 -21.55
C ASN A 58 0.05 -0.78 -22.15
N ARG A 59 -0.22 0.53 -22.23
CA ARG A 59 -0.91 1.17 -23.36
C ARG A 59 -0.40 2.58 -23.52
#